data_AF-A0A1Y2CE56-F1
#
_entry.id   AF-A0A1Y2CE56-F1
#
_cell.length_a   1.000
_cell.length_b   1.000
_cell.length_c   1.000
_cell.angle_alpha   90.00
_cell.angle_beta   90.00
_cell.angle_gamma   90.00
#
_symmetry.space_group_name_H-M   'P 1'
#
loop_
_entity.id
_entity.type
_entity.pdbx_description
1 polymer ?
#
loop_
_entity_poly.entity_id
_entity_poly.type
_entity_poly.pdbx_seq_one_letter_code
_entity_poly.pdbx_strand_id
1 'polypeptide(L)'
;MSLVTLPHELQCAIFAWIPIRNCFQLRLLAKSFSNFITSRHFLIANLTQVMSRPTDQTDAKTFETGLDTLFFKAHPMVQQVYAEFALNQWKQLEWSAWVVDCQLPTAIGALSKVVNIDLSFCELKGPIPAEVGGMSALKELYVHQNSLTGQIPMEFGLLSSNLRVLDLSDNLLSGNIPWELGNLTSLNCLYLSQNRLSGSIPASLFTLTKLRDLYIDRNELSGQIPSNINECVELRWLHLYKNRLSGPIPFEIKKLRHLESCEFRGNPELTMDFEFFVIQLEGDVDELE
;
A
#
# COMPACT_ATOMS: atom_id res chain seq x y z
N MET A 1 11.30 -25.51 -12.41
CA MET A 1 10.86 -24.10 -12.46
C MET A 1 11.35 -23.49 -13.76
N SER A 2 10.58 -23.69 -14.84
CA SER A 2 10.84 -23.04 -16.12
C SER A 2 10.29 -21.63 -16.04
N LEU A 3 11.17 -20.63 -16.12
CA LEU A 3 10.79 -19.27 -16.51
C LEU A 3 9.90 -19.41 -17.75
N VAL A 4 8.62 -19.02 -17.64
CA VAL A 4 7.72 -18.95 -18.79
C VAL A 4 8.27 -17.82 -19.66
N THR A 5 9.09 -18.19 -20.62
CA THR A 5 9.54 -17.29 -21.67
C THR A 5 8.30 -16.86 -22.45
N LEU A 6 8.05 -15.56 -22.49
CA LEU A 6 7.06 -14.94 -23.39
C LEU A 6 7.13 -15.58 -24.77
N PRO A 7 6.00 -15.78 -25.48
CA PRO A 7 6.03 -16.34 -26.83
C PRO A 7 7.05 -15.60 -27.70
N HIS A 8 7.85 -16.33 -28.47
CA HIS A 8 8.94 -15.78 -29.28
C HIS A 8 8.47 -14.60 -30.16
N GLU A 9 7.22 -14.62 -30.62
CA GLU A 9 6.58 -13.55 -31.38
C GLU A 9 6.35 -12.27 -30.55
N LEU A 10 5.98 -12.39 -29.27
CA LEU A 10 5.84 -11.26 -28.35
C LEU A 10 7.20 -10.72 -27.93
N GLN A 11 8.19 -11.60 -27.73
CA GLN A 11 9.57 -11.20 -27.50
C GLN A 11 10.10 -10.43 -28.71
N CYS A 12 9.92 -10.95 -29.93
CA CYS A 12 10.30 -10.25 -31.15
C CYS A 12 9.54 -8.92 -31.32
N ALA A 13 8.27 -8.82 -30.95
CA ALA A 13 7.53 -7.56 -30.98
C ALA A 13 8.08 -6.53 -29.97
N ILE A 14 8.34 -6.95 -28.73
CA ILE A 14 8.89 -6.09 -27.67
C ILE A 14 10.33 -5.66 -28.01
N PHE A 15 11.18 -6.57 -28.50
CA PHE A 15 12.58 -6.30 -28.82
C PHE A 15 12.78 -5.59 -30.17
N ALA A 16 11.92 -5.81 -31.18
CA ALA A 16 11.95 -5.06 -32.43
C ALA A 16 11.43 -3.61 -32.29
N TRP A 17 10.75 -3.28 -31.18
CA TRP A 17 10.22 -1.94 -30.88
C TRP A 17 11.22 -1.00 -30.20
N ILE A 18 12.41 -1.49 -29.83
CA ILE A 18 13.37 -0.74 -29.00
C ILE A 18 14.16 0.37 -29.72
N PRO A 19 14.19 0.54 -31.06
CA PRO A 19 14.81 1.74 -31.63
C PRO A 19 13.77 2.73 -32.17
N ILE A 20 12.95 3.37 -31.31
CA ILE A 20 12.14 4.53 -31.71
C ILE A 20 12.53 5.77 -30.91
N ARG A 21 13.37 6.60 -31.55
CA ARG A 21 13.69 7.97 -31.13
C ARG A 21 12.46 8.86 -31.33
N ASN A 22 11.56 8.97 -30.34
CA ASN A 22 10.78 10.17 -29.97
C ASN A 22 9.51 9.84 -29.14
N CYS A 23 9.28 10.57 -28.04
CA CYS A 23 8.14 10.42 -27.13
C CYS A 23 6.75 10.53 -27.79
N PHE A 24 6.63 11.23 -28.92
CA PHE A 24 5.35 11.39 -29.63
C PHE A 24 4.90 10.10 -30.33
N GLN A 25 5.82 9.37 -30.96
CA GLN A 25 5.54 8.09 -31.60
C GLN A 25 5.21 7.02 -30.55
N LEU A 26 5.91 7.01 -29.41
CA LEU A 26 5.58 6.17 -28.25
C LEU A 26 4.18 6.47 -27.69
N ARG A 27 3.76 7.74 -27.59
CA ARG A 27 2.40 8.11 -27.15
C ARG A 27 1.31 7.71 -28.15
N LEU A 28 1.56 7.83 -29.44
CA LEU A 28 0.64 7.36 -30.50
C LEU A 28 0.53 5.83 -30.51
N LEU A 29 1.66 5.13 -30.40
CA LEU A 29 1.74 3.68 -30.28
C LEU A 29 1.09 3.19 -28.99
N ALA A 30 1.30 3.87 -27.86
CA ALA A 30 0.64 3.59 -26.60
C ALA A 30 -0.87 3.76 -26.67
N LYS A 31 -1.35 4.78 -27.39
CA LYS A 31 -2.77 5.00 -27.62
C LYS A 31 -3.36 3.93 -28.56
N SER A 32 -2.59 3.48 -29.54
CA SER A 32 -2.95 2.34 -30.41
C SER A 32 -2.96 1.01 -29.65
N PHE A 33 -1.97 0.77 -28.79
CA PHE A 33 -1.84 -0.40 -27.94
C PHE A 33 -2.87 -0.40 -26.80
N SER A 34 -3.21 0.79 -26.27
CA SER A 34 -4.32 1.01 -25.35
C SER A 34 -5.65 0.72 -26.04
N ASN A 35 -5.88 1.20 -27.27
CA ASN A 35 -7.07 0.82 -28.04
C ASN A 35 -7.13 -0.70 -28.32
N PHE A 36 -5.96 -1.33 -28.52
CA PHE A 36 -5.81 -2.78 -28.69
C PHE A 36 -6.14 -3.56 -27.42
N ILE A 37 -5.70 -3.11 -26.23
CA ILE A 37 -6.01 -3.69 -24.92
C ILE A 37 -7.46 -3.41 -24.48
N THR A 38 -7.96 -2.19 -24.72
CA THR A 38 -9.32 -1.73 -24.35
C THR A 38 -10.39 -2.46 -25.17
N SER A 39 -10.03 -2.97 -26.35
CA SER A 39 -10.86 -3.86 -27.13
C SER A 39 -10.84 -5.28 -26.54
N ARG A 40 -11.38 -5.43 -25.33
CA ARG A 40 -11.61 -6.72 -24.64
C ARG A 40 -12.22 -7.78 -25.58
N HIS A 41 -13.04 -7.35 -26.54
CA HIS A 41 -13.66 -8.19 -27.57
C HIS A 41 -12.75 -8.55 -28.74
N PHE A 42 -11.76 -7.74 -29.11
CA PHE A 42 -10.88 -8.03 -30.26
C PHE A 42 -9.83 -9.10 -29.91
N LEU A 43 -9.35 -9.11 -28.66
CA LEU A 43 -8.43 -10.14 -28.17
C LEU A 43 -9.17 -11.46 -27.88
N ILE A 44 -10.34 -11.40 -27.22
CA ILE A 44 -11.17 -12.59 -26.98
C ILE A 44 -11.68 -13.19 -28.29
N ALA A 45 -12.21 -12.38 -29.24
CA ALA A 45 -12.76 -12.90 -30.51
C ALA A 45 -11.71 -13.47 -31.48
N ASN A 46 -10.51 -12.90 -31.53
CA ASN A 46 -9.41 -13.52 -32.30
C ASN A 46 -8.85 -14.77 -31.60
N LEU A 47 -8.90 -14.85 -30.28
CA LEU A 47 -8.54 -16.06 -29.53
C LEU A 47 -9.61 -17.15 -29.60
N THR A 48 -10.91 -16.86 -29.73
CA THR A 48 -11.92 -17.90 -30.01
C THR A 48 -11.71 -18.55 -31.37
N GLN A 49 -11.16 -17.81 -32.32
CA GLN A 49 -10.85 -18.30 -33.68
C GLN A 49 -9.56 -19.14 -33.70
N VAL A 50 -8.59 -18.84 -32.84
CA VAL A 50 -7.35 -19.62 -32.65
C VAL A 50 -7.56 -20.82 -31.72
N MET A 51 -8.46 -20.73 -30.74
CA MET A 51 -8.76 -21.76 -29.73
C MET A 51 -10.00 -22.62 -30.08
N SER A 52 -10.09 -23.07 -31.33
CA SER A 52 -10.90 -24.25 -31.69
C SER A 52 -10.30 -25.57 -31.16
N ARG A 53 -9.66 -25.53 -29.99
CA ARG A 53 -9.29 -26.69 -29.19
C ARG A 53 -9.69 -26.42 -27.72
N PRO A 54 -10.35 -27.38 -27.06
CA PRO A 54 -10.89 -27.19 -25.72
C PRO A 54 -9.78 -27.28 -24.66
N THR A 55 -10.08 -26.75 -23.45
CA THR A 55 -9.33 -26.76 -22.16
C THR A 55 -8.28 -25.64 -22.03
N ASP A 56 -8.16 -24.82 -20.97
CA ASP A 56 -8.80 -24.71 -19.63
C ASP A 56 -8.78 -23.23 -19.15
N GLN A 57 -9.62 -22.87 -18.16
CA GLN A 57 -9.69 -21.52 -17.54
C GLN A 57 -8.37 -20.99 -16.94
N THR A 58 -7.36 -21.85 -16.78
CA THR A 58 -6.02 -21.51 -16.28
C THR A 58 -5.26 -20.57 -17.21
N ASP A 59 -5.42 -20.68 -18.52
CA ASP A 59 -4.58 -19.95 -19.49
C ASP A 59 -4.89 -18.45 -19.53
N ALA A 60 -6.14 -18.06 -19.25
CA ALA A 60 -6.54 -16.65 -19.16
C ALA A 60 -5.91 -15.97 -17.93
N LYS A 61 -5.89 -16.65 -16.78
CA LYS A 61 -5.31 -16.14 -15.52
C LYS A 61 -3.77 -16.09 -15.60
N THR A 62 -3.15 -17.04 -16.29
CA THR A 62 -1.71 -17.06 -16.58
C THR A 62 -1.28 -15.96 -17.58
N PHE A 63 -2.18 -15.51 -18.46
CA PHE A 63 -1.89 -14.42 -19.40
C PHE A 63 -2.09 -13.03 -18.78
N GLU A 64 -3.13 -12.84 -17.95
CA GLU A 64 -3.33 -11.62 -17.15
C GLU A 64 -2.13 -11.35 -16.23
N THR A 65 -1.63 -12.39 -15.55
CA THR A 65 -0.39 -12.33 -14.75
C THR A 65 0.84 -11.98 -15.59
N GLY A 66 0.91 -12.41 -16.85
CA GLY A 66 2.03 -12.10 -17.76
C GLY A 66 2.09 -10.64 -18.22
N LEU A 67 0.95 -9.99 -18.47
CA LEU A 67 0.89 -8.57 -18.87
C LEU A 67 1.15 -7.63 -17.70
N ASP A 68 0.63 -7.95 -16.52
CA ASP A 68 0.87 -7.10 -15.35
C ASP A 68 2.27 -7.29 -14.75
N THR A 69 2.93 -8.43 -15.03
CA THR A 69 4.38 -8.56 -14.83
C THR A 69 5.16 -7.49 -15.61
N LEU A 70 4.66 -6.99 -16.74
CA LEU A 70 5.31 -5.90 -17.48
C LEU A 70 5.34 -4.61 -16.66
N PHE A 71 4.27 -4.30 -15.91
CA PHE A 71 4.25 -3.08 -15.11
C PHE A 71 5.39 -3.07 -14.08
N PHE A 72 5.69 -4.22 -13.48
CA PHE A 72 6.73 -4.35 -12.48
C PHE A 72 8.13 -4.56 -13.05
N LYS A 73 8.27 -5.32 -14.15
CA LYS A 73 9.57 -5.80 -14.65
C LYS A 73 10.03 -5.17 -15.96
N ALA A 74 9.18 -4.41 -16.66
CA ALA A 74 9.59 -3.77 -17.91
C ALA A 74 10.48 -2.53 -17.70
N HIS A 75 11.04 -2.01 -18.78
CA HIS A 75 11.80 -0.77 -18.77
C HIS A 75 10.93 0.41 -18.26
N PRO A 76 11.46 1.36 -17.46
CA PRO A 76 10.66 2.45 -16.86
C PRO A 76 9.79 3.25 -17.82
N MET A 77 10.26 3.49 -19.04
CA MET A 77 9.45 4.14 -20.08
C MET A 77 8.21 3.34 -20.48
N VAL A 78 8.30 2.01 -20.51
CA VAL A 78 7.17 1.13 -20.80
C VAL A 78 6.22 1.09 -19.61
N GLN A 79 6.75 1.03 -18.39
CA GLN A 79 5.94 1.08 -17.16
C GLN A 79 5.11 2.37 -17.09
N GLN A 80 5.73 3.52 -17.37
CA GLN A 80 5.07 4.82 -17.40
C GLN A 80 3.94 4.84 -18.43
N VAL A 81 4.21 4.40 -19.65
CA VAL A 81 3.23 4.35 -20.73
C VAL A 81 2.07 3.41 -20.39
N TYR A 82 2.37 2.23 -19.85
CA TYR A 82 1.36 1.25 -19.47
C TYR A 82 0.48 1.77 -18.33
N ALA A 83 1.08 2.41 -17.32
CA ALA A 83 0.33 3.06 -16.24
C ALA A 83 -0.63 4.14 -16.75
N GLU A 84 -0.12 5.05 -17.58
CA GLU A 84 -0.89 6.18 -18.10
C GLU A 84 -2.06 5.77 -19.00
N PHE A 85 -1.83 4.82 -19.91
CA PHE A 85 -2.75 4.52 -21.00
C PHE A 85 -3.53 3.21 -20.83
N ALA A 86 -3.07 2.27 -20.01
CA ALA A 86 -3.75 1.00 -19.76
C ALA A 86 -4.32 0.92 -18.35
N LEU A 87 -3.48 0.99 -17.31
CA LEU A 87 -3.92 0.75 -15.93
C LEU A 87 -4.88 1.82 -15.41
N ASN A 88 -4.70 3.07 -15.81
CA ASN A 88 -5.61 4.18 -15.46
C ASN A 88 -7.04 4.06 -16.04
N GLN A 89 -7.35 3.04 -16.84
CA GLN A 89 -8.74 2.74 -17.22
C GLN A 89 -9.50 2.00 -16.12
N TRP A 90 -8.78 1.48 -15.11
CA TRP A 90 -9.32 0.68 -14.03
C TRP A 90 -9.37 1.49 -12.75
N LYS A 91 -10.46 1.32 -11.99
CA LYS A 91 -10.57 1.93 -10.65
C LYS A 91 -9.91 1.07 -9.58
N GLN A 92 -9.76 -0.22 -9.82
CA GLN A 92 -9.26 -1.17 -8.84
C GLN A 92 -8.22 -2.04 -9.53
N LEU A 93 -7.09 -2.25 -8.87
CA LEU A 93 -6.02 -3.15 -9.29
C LEU A 93 -5.75 -4.12 -8.14
N GLU A 94 -6.02 -5.40 -8.40
CA GLU A 94 -5.89 -6.48 -7.42
C GLU A 94 -4.75 -7.39 -7.87
N TRP A 95 -3.56 -7.15 -7.30
CA TRP A 95 -2.35 -7.90 -7.60
C TRP A 95 -1.91 -8.79 -6.43
N SER A 96 -2.72 -8.89 -5.38
CA SER A 96 -2.34 -9.62 -4.17
C SER A 96 -2.00 -11.08 -4.45
N ALA A 97 -1.01 -11.57 -3.69
CA ALA A 97 -0.42 -12.91 -3.80
C ALA A 97 0.26 -13.21 -5.16
N TRP A 98 0.47 -12.21 -6.01
CA TRP A 98 1.26 -12.40 -7.23
C TRP A 98 2.73 -12.29 -6.91
N VAL A 99 3.51 -13.32 -7.22
CA VAL A 99 4.97 -13.28 -7.02
C VAL A 99 5.58 -12.31 -8.03
N VAL A 100 5.76 -11.06 -7.59
CA VAL A 100 6.42 -10.01 -8.36
C VAL A 100 7.93 -10.12 -8.16
N ASP A 101 8.39 -10.21 -6.90
CA ASP A 101 9.82 -10.31 -6.53
C ASP A 101 10.67 -9.19 -7.17
N CYS A 102 10.23 -7.94 -7.05
CA CYS A 102 11.01 -6.77 -7.47
C CYS A 102 10.64 -5.51 -6.68
N GLN A 103 11.26 -4.38 -7.04
CA GLN A 103 10.93 -3.09 -6.45
C GLN A 103 9.64 -2.51 -7.03
N LEU A 104 8.95 -1.68 -6.24
CA LEU A 104 7.82 -0.90 -6.75
C LEU A 104 8.36 0.16 -7.74
N PRO A 105 7.90 0.19 -9.00
CA PRO A 105 8.41 1.13 -9.98
C PRO A 105 7.91 2.56 -9.67
N THR A 106 8.73 3.57 -9.98
CA THR A 106 8.35 4.99 -9.85
C THR A 106 7.12 5.34 -10.71
N ALA A 107 6.89 4.59 -11.79
CA ALA A 107 5.71 4.70 -12.64
C ALA A 107 4.38 4.46 -11.89
N ILE A 108 4.39 3.92 -10.67
CA ILE A 108 3.20 3.81 -9.81
C ILE A 108 2.53 5.17 -9.59
N GLY A 109 3.30 6.25 -9.53
CA GLY A 109 2.77 7.60 -9.41
C GLY A 109 1.93 8.07 -10.59
N ALA A 110 2.04 7.41 -11.75
CA ALA A 110 1.23 7.72 -12.91
C ALA A 110 -0.20 7.18 -12.80
N LEU A 111 -0.50 6.32 -11.82
CA LEU A 111 -1.82 5.73 -11.57
C LEU A 111 -2.82 6.71 -10.92
N SER A 112 -2.93 7.90 -11.51
CA SER A 112 -3.73 9.03 -11.03
C SER A 112 -5.25 8.81 -11.02
N LYS A 113 -5.76 7.76 -11.71
CA LYS A 113 -7.20 7.45 -11.77
C LYS A 113 -7.60 6.22 -10.96
N VAL A 114 -6.62 5.46 -10.47
CA VAL A 114 -6.85 4.25 -9.70
C VAL A 114 -7.27 4.63 -8.28
N VAL A 115 -8.28 3.93 -7.76
CA VAL A 115 -8.93 4.22 -6.48
C VAL A 115 -8.51 3.20 -5.42
N ASN A 116 -8.37 1.93 -5.79
CA ASN A 116 -7.95 0.87 -4.89
C ASN A 116 -6.78 0.10 -5.52
N ILE A 117 -5.73 -0.13 -4.74
CA ILE A 117 -4.64 -1.03 -5.12
C ILE A 117 -4.39 -2.00 -3.98
N ASP A 118 -4.41 -3.28 -4.29
CA ASP A 118 -3.91 -4.34 -3.43
C ASP A 118 -2.66 -4.97 -4.05
N LEU A 119 -1.57 -4.88 -3.33
CA LEU A 119 -0.22 -5.32 -3.64
C LEU A 119 0.34 -6.20 -2.50
N SER A 120 -0.54 -6.74 -1.67
CA SER A 120 -0.18 -7.52 -0.50
C SER A 120 0.32 -8.91 -0.90
N PHE A 121 1.27 -9.47 -0.16
CA PHE A 121 1.87 -10.78 -0.46
C PHE A 121 2.54 -10.89 -1.85
N CYS A 122 3.16 -9.82 -2.34
CA CYS A 122 3.75 -9.79 -3.68
C CYS A 122 5.27 -10.02 -3.72
N GLU A 123 5.89 -10.30 -2.56
CA GLU A 123 7.35 -10.35 -2.38
C GLU A 123 8.06 -9.06 -2.85
N LEU A 124 7.38 -7.91 -2.76
CA LEU A 124 7.94 -6.62 -3.15
C LEU A 124 9.13 -6.27 -2.24
N LYS A 125 10.18 -5.67 -2.84
CA LYS A 125 11.44 -5.34 -2.17
C LYS A 125 11.77 -3.86 -2.33
N GLY A 126 12.76 -3.38 -1.58
CA GLY A 126 13.28 -2.02 -1.75
C GLY A 126 12.33 -0.93 -1.20
N PRO A 127 12.63 0.35 -1.46
CA PRO A 127 11.85 1.46 -0.93
C PRO A 127 10.52 1.65 -1.65
N ILE A 128 9.57 2.25 -0.93
CA ILE A 128 8.38 2.85 -1.56
C ILE A 128 8.84 4.13 -2.28
N PRO A 129 8.62 4.28 -3.60
CA PRO A 129 8.99 5.48 -4.35
C PRO A 129 8.17 6.70 -3.91
N ALA A 130 8.78 7.88 -3.89
CA ALA A 130 8.11 9.15 -3.56
C ALA A 130 6.94 9.47 -4.52
N GLU A 131 7.00 8.94 -5.74
CA GLU A 131 5.99 9.11 -6.77
C GLU A 131 4.61 8.58 -6.37
N VAL A 132 4.48 7.77 -5.31
CA VAL A 132 3.16 7.39 -4.75
C VAL A 132 2.27 8.61 -4.43
N GLY A 133 2.86 9.78 -4.13
CA GLY A 133 2.13 11.03 -3.96
C GLY A 133 1.40 11.53 -5.22
N GLY A 134 1.72 10.99 -6.40
CA GLY A 134 1.04 11.29 -7.67
C GLY A 134 -0.29 10.57 -7.88
N MET A 135 -0.62 9.59 -7.03
CA MET A 135 -1.82 8.75 -7.15
C MET A 135 -3.07 9.45 -6.60
N SER A 136 -3.44 10.58 -7.20
CA SER A 136 -4.39 11.54 -6.64
C SER A 136 -5.82 11.02 -6.40
N ALA A 137 -6.25 9.95 -7.08
CA ALA A 137 -7.56 9.33 -6.88
C ALA A 137 -7.57 8.20 -5.83
N LEU A 138 -6.40 7.81 -5.30
CA LEU A 138 -6.25 6.66 -4.42
C LEU A 138 -7.01 6.85 -3.11
N LYS A 139 -7.79 5.83 -2.76
CA LYS A 139 -8.56 5.73 -1.51
C LYS A 139 -8.05 4.61 -0.62
N GLU A 140 -7.62 3.50 -1.20
CA GLU A 140 -7.17 2.35 -0.44
C GLU A 140 -5.90 1.80 -1.06
N LEU A 141 -4.87 1.66 -0.23
CA LEU A 141 -3.61 1.05 -0.60
C LEU A 141 -3.27 -0.04 0.41
N TYR A 142 -3.20 -1.27 -0.06
CA TYR A 142 -2.75 -2.41 0.70
C TYR A 142 -1.42 -2.90 0.10
N VAL A 143 -0.35 -2.86 0.89
CA VAL A 143 0.97 -3.37 0.51
C VAL A 143 1.58 -4.21 1.64
N HIS A 144 0.73 -4.79 2.49
CA HIS A 144 1.16 -5.53 3.66
C HIS A 144 1.80 -6.88 3.29
N GLN A 145 2.55 -7.45 4.21
CA GLN A 145 3.22 -8.75 4.03
C GLN A 145 4.10 -8.78 2.78
N ASN A 146 5.03 -7.82 2.70
CA ASN A 146 6.07 -7.73 1.68
C ASN A 146 7.45 -7.62 2.34
N SER A 147 8.49 -7.33 1.57
CA SER A 147 9.85 -7.08 2.04
C SER A 147 10.30 -5.65 1.72
N LEU A 148 9.38 -4.68 1.79
CA LEU A 148 9.67 -3.27 1.56
C LEU A 148 10.59 -2.73 2.65
N THR A 149 11.55 -1.89 2.26
CA THR A 149 12.60 -1.33 3.14
C THR A 149 12.61 0.20 3.04
N GLY A 150 13.51 0.89 3.74
CA GLY A 150 13.63 2.34 3.66
C GLY A 150 12.56 3.07 4.46
N GLN A 151 12.38 4.36 4.20
CA GLN A 151 11.45 5.21 4.94
C GLN A 151 10.05 5.22 4.32
N ILE A 152 9.03 5.50 5.13
CA ILE A 152 7.71 5.86 4.62
C ILE A 152 7.84 7.22 3.90
N PRO A 153 7.49 7.34 2.61
CA PRO A 153 7.57 8.61 1.89
C PRO A 153 6.66 9.67 2.50
N MET A 154 7.18 10.89 2.69
CA MET A 154 6.38 12.04 3.15
C MET A 154 5.31 12.43 2.12
N GLU A 155 5.53 12.07 0.86
CA GLU A 155 4.65 12.32 -0.29
C GLU A 155 3.29 11.64 -0.16
N PHE A 156 3.12 10.65 0.72
CA PHE A 156 1.78 10.17 1.07
C PHE A 156 0.88 11.30 1.57
N GLY A 157 1.43 12.31 2.25
CA GLY A 157 0.68 13.50 2.69
C GLY A 157 0.04 14.30 1.54
N LEU A 158 0.47 14.11 0.29
CA LEU A 158 -0.15 14.73 -0.89
C LEU A 158 -1.50 14.09 -1.25
N LEU A 159 -1.80 12.88 -0.75
CA LEU A 159 -3.06 12.15 -0.97
C LEU A 159 -4.18 12.57 0.00
N SER A 160 -3.98 13.72 0.66
CA SER A 160 -4.72 14.30 1.79
C SER A 160 -6.25 14.20 1.77
N SER A 161 -6.87 14.29 0.58
CA SER A 161 -8.33 14.39 0.44
C SER A 161 -9.02 13.05 0.15
N ASN A 162 -8.30 12.04 -0.32
CA ASN A 162 -8.90 10.81 -0.84
C ASN A 162 -8.54 9.56 -0.05
N LEU A 163 -7.30 9.44 0.46
CA LEU A 163 -6.84 8.21 1.10
C LEU A 163 -7.63 7.93 2.39
N ARG A 164 -8.17 6.71 2.49
CA ARG A 164 -9.01 6.20 3.58
C ARG A 164 -8.35 5.04 4.30
N VAL A 165 -7.66 4.17 3.56
CA VAL A 165 -6.93 3.03 4.11
C VAL A 165 -5.51 3.05 3.57
N LEU A 166 -4.56 3.00 4.51
CA LEU A 166 -3.15 2.79 4.21
C LEU A 166 -2.63 1.64 5.06
N ASP A 167 -2.35 0.52 4.42
CA ASP A 167 -1.79 -0.65 5.07
C ASP A 167 -0.37 -0.94 4.56
N LEU A 168 0.61 -0.60 5.41
CA LEU A 168 2.03 -0.87 5.22
C LEU A 168 2.55 -1.91 6.23
N SER A 169 1.66 -2.65 6.90
CA SER A 169 2.04 -3.59 7.96
C SER A 169 2.89 -4.75 7.42
N ASP A 170 3.60 -5.44 8.31
CA ASP A 170 4.37 -6.64 7.99
C ASP A 170 5.38 -6.41 6.84
N ASN A 171 6.28 -5.45 7.06
CA ASN A 171 7.34 -5.08 6.13
C ASN A 171 8.65 -4.82 6.90
N LEU A 172 9.67 -4.29 6.23
CA LEU A 172 10.97 -3.93 6.82
C LEU A 172 11.20 -2.40 6.77
N LEU A 173 10.13 -1.60 6.78
CA LEU A 173 10.20 -0.15 6.75
C LEU A 173 10.87 0.38 8.02
N SER A 174 11.60 1.48 7.91
CA SER A 174 12.49 1.99 8.96
C SER A 174 12.50 3.52 8.98
N GLY A 175 13.12 4.10 10.01
CA GLY A 175 13.11 5.56 10.21
C GLY A 175 11.78 6.04 10.80
N ASN A 176 11.55 7.35 10.75
CA ASN A 176 10.42 7.97 11.43
C ASN A 176 9.11 7.81 10.66
N ILE A 177 7.99 7.81 11.39
CA ILE A 177 6.69 8.11 10.80
C ILE A 177 6.69 9.59 10.37
N PRO A 178 6.48 9.93 9.09
CA PRO A 178 6.47 11.32 8.64
C PRO A 178 5.30 12.10 9.25
N TRP A 179 5.53 13.36 9.65
CA TRP A 179 4.47 14.20 10.21
C TRP A 179 3.43 14.58 9.14
N GLU A 180 3.82 14.54 7.87
CA GLU A 180 2.99 14.79 6.69
C GLU A 180 1.83 13.79 6.55
N LEU A 181 1.90 12.61 7.18
CA LEU A 181 0.75 11.69 7.26
C LEU A 181 -0.44 12.32 7.99
N GLY A 182 -0.20 13.31 8.86
CA GLY A 182 -1.26 14.11 9.48
C GLY A 182 -2.04 14.99 8.49
N ASN A 183 -1.62 15.10 7.23
CA ASN A 183 -2.40 15.77 6.18
C ASN A 183 -3.49 14.86 5.59
N LEU A 184 -3.52 13.56 5.91
CA LEU A 184 -4.47 12.58 5.38
C LEU A 184 -5.86 12.70 6.04
N THR A 185 -6.51 13.85 5.90
CA THR A 185 -7.78 14.21 6.57
C THR A 185 -8.98 13.30 6.28
N SER A 186 -8.89 12.43 5.28
CA SER A 186 -9.89 11.41 4.96
C SER A 186 -9.56 10.01 5.48
N LEU A 187 -8.40 9.81 6.12
CA LEU A 187 -7.91 8.52 6.58
C LEU A 187 -8.81 7.96 7.68
N ASN A 188 -9.17 6.68 7.54
CA ASN A 188 -9.94 5.90 8.50
C ASN A 188 -9.07 4.84 9.16
N CYS A 189 -8.16 4.22 8.41
CA CYS A 189 -7.33 3.13 8.90
C CYS A 189 -5.87 3.35 8.51
N LEU A 190 -4.99 3.30 9.50
CA LEU A 190 -3.54 3.36 9.34
C LEU A 190 -2.90 2.16 10.02
N TYR A 191 -2.37 1.24 9.22
CA TYR A 191 -1.70 0.03 9.68
C TYR A 191 -0.22 0.09 9.32
N LEU A 192 0.64 0.19 10.33
CA LEU A 192 2.11 0.21 10.22
C LEU A 192 2.76 -0.86 11.11
N SER A 193 1.97 -1.77 11.67
CA SER A 193 2.43 -2.82 12.58
C SER A 193 3.53 -3.67 11.97
N GLN A 194 4.39 -4.24 12.81
CA GLN A 194 5.41 -5.20 12.37
C GLN A 194 6.36 -4.63 11.31
N ASN A 195 6.98 -3.50 11.66
CA ASN A 195 8.03 -2.85 10.89
C ASN A 195 9.24 -2.55 11.81
N ARG A 196 10.18 -1.72 11.34
CA ARG A 196 11.34 -1.23 12.10
C ARG A 196 11.30 0.30 12.25
N LEU A 197 10.09 0.88 12.33
CA LEU A 197 9.90 2.32 12.46
C LEU A 197 10.40 2.80 13.81
N SER A 198 11.01 3.96 13.85
CA SER A 198 11.70 4.52 15.02
C SER A 198 11.32 5.98 15.26
N GLY A 199 11.82 6.57 16.35
CA GLY A 199 11.50 7.95 16.71
C GLY A 199 10.12 8.10 17.34
N SER A 200 9.65 9.34 17.51
CA SER A 200 8.39 9.65 18.19
C SER A 200 7.16 9.48 17.30
N ILE A 201 6.03 9.14 17.92
CA ILE A 201 4.72 9.21 17.26
C ILE A 201 4.43 10.69 16.93
N PRO A 202 4.22 11.07 15.65
CA PRO A 202 3.90 12.44 15.29
C PRO A 202 2.55 12.87 15.88
N ALA A 203 2.53 13.98 16.61
CA ALA A 203 1.29 14.56 17.14
C ALA A 203 0.26 14.89 16.04
N SER A 204 0.73 15.11 14.81
CA SER A 204 -0.12 15.36 13.64
C SER A 204 -0.98 14.16 13.25
N LEU A 205 -0.67 12.92 13.66
CA LEU A 205 -1.57 11.79 13.43
C LEU A 205 -2.87 11.93 14.22
N PHE A 206 -2.83 12.56 15.39
CA PHE A 206 -3.99 12.71 16.25
C PHE A 206 -4.90 13.88 15.85
N THR A 207 -4.52 14.67 14.85
CA THR A 207 -5.42 15.68 14.25
C THR A 207 -6.36 15.08 13.20
N LEU A 208 -6.18 13.80 12.84
CA LEU A 208 -6.99 13.08 11.87
C LEU A 208 -8.34 12.67 12.47
N THR A 209 -9.30 13.59 12.43
CA THR A 209 -10.62 13.43 13.08
C THR A 209 -11.47 12.25 12.58
N LYS A 210 -11.13 11.64 11.45
CA LYS A 210 -11.83 10.47 10.88
C LYS A 210 -11.12 9.13 11.11
N LEU A 211 -9.91 9.16 11.68
CA LEU A 211 -9.11 7.98 11.92
C LEU A 211 -9.77 7.15 13.03
N ARG A 212 -10.04 5.89 12.71
CA ARG A 212 -10.68 4.90 13.59
C ARG A 212 -9.68 3.86 14.08
N ASP A 213 -8.76 3.47 13.19
CA ASP A 213 -7.89 2.33 13.41
C ASP A 213 -6.45 2.84 13.28
N LEU A 214 -5.72 2.85 14.41
CA LEU A 214 -4.30 3.19 14.44
C LEU A 214 -3.51 2.03 15.03
N TYR A 215 -2.82 1.32 14.16
CA TYR A 215 -2.00 0.16 14.51
C TYR A 215 -0.56 0.47 14.16
N ILE A 216 0.25 0.74 15.17
CA ILE A 216 1.67 1.06 15.06
C ILE A 216 2.50 0.21 16.03
N ASP A 217 1.94 -0.91 16.48
CA ASP A 217 2.55 -1.89 17.37
C ASP A 217 3.73 -2.62 16.70
N ARG A 218 4.55 -3.30 17.52
CA ARG A 218 5.69 -4.12 17.06
C ARG A 218 6.64 -3.33 16.14
N ASN A 219 7.10 -2.17 16.64
CA ASN A 219 8.07 -1.30 15.99
C ASN A 219 9.16 -0.89 17.02
N GLU A 220 9.99 0.09 16.67
CA GLU A 220 11.02 0.67 17.54
C GLU A 220 10.67 2.12 17.94
N LEU A 221 9.38 2.49 17.95
CA LEU A 221 8.93 3.84 18.28
C LEU A 221 9.24 4.19 19.74
N SER A 222 9.65 5.43 19.99
CA SER A 222 10.19 5.89 21.27
C SER A 222 9.61 7.24 21.69
N GLY A 223 9.79 7.61 22.96
CA GLY A 223 9.27 8.86 23.50
C GLY A 223 7.81 8.75 23.94
N GLN A 224 7.19 9.90 24.21
CA GLN A 224 5.86 9.96 24.80
C GLN A 224 4.74 9.79 23.78
N ILE A 225 3.61 9.24 24.24
CA ILE A 225 2.36 9.30 23.49
C ILE A 225 1.88 10.76 23.49
N PRO A 226 1.60 11.38 22.33
CA PRO A 226 1.15 12.77 22.26
C PRO A 226 -0.13 13.03 23.07
N SER A 227 -0.13 14.12 23.85
CA SER A 227 -1.27 14.48 24.71
C SER A 227 -2.51 14.94 23.92
N ASN A 228 -2.34 15.32 22.65
CA ASN A 228 -3.46 15.68 21.76
C ASN A 228 -4.22 14.46 21.20
N ILE A 229 -3.99 13.26 21.74
CA ILE A 229 -4.66 12.02 21.33
C ILE A 229 -6.20 12.14 21.28
N ASN A 230 -6.80 12.97 22.13
CA ASN A 230 -8.23 13.21 22.17
C ASN A 230 -8.79 14.04 20.99
N GLU A 231 -7.93 14.64 20.16
CA GLU A 231 -8.35 15.33 18.93
C GLU A 231 -8.78 14.32 17.84
N CYS A 232 -8.31 13.07 17.94
CA CYS A 232 -8.68 11.96 17.06
C CYS A 232 -10.04 11.39 17.49
N VAL A 233 -11.09 12.20 17.34
CA VAL A 233 -12.39 11.96 17.99
C VAL A 233 -13.09 10.66 17.59
N GLU A 234 -12.81 10.12 16.41
CA GLU A 234 -13.40 8.87 15.90
C GLU A 234 -12.56 7.62 16.23
N LEU A 235 -11.47 7.74 16.99
CA LEU A 235 -10.55 6.63 17.25
C LEU A 235 -11.24 5.51 18.05
N ARG A 236 -11.10 4.27 17.56
CA ARG A 236 -11.70 3.04 18.11
C ARG A 236 -10.67 2.02 18.53
N TRP A 237 -9.64 1.80 17.70
CA TRP A 237 -8.56 0.87 17.99
C TRP A 237 -7.23 1.62 18.00
N LEU A 238 -6.53 1.53 19.13
CA LEU A 238 -5.23 2.15 19.35
C LEU A 238 -4.22 1.09 19.80
N HIS A 239 -3.43 0.57 18.87
CA HIS A 239 -2.48 -0.52 19.13
C HIS A 239 -1.06 0.02 19.09
N LEU A 240 -0.45 0.17 20.27
CA LEU A 240 0.89 0.73 20.47
C LEU A 240 1.87 -0.28 21.11
N TYR A 241 1.43 -1.52 21.34
CA TYR A 241 2.16 -2.53 22.09
C TYR A 241 3.48 -2.92 21.41
N LYS A 242 4.44 -3.47 22.18
CA LYS A 242 5.78 -3.86 21.70
C LYS A 242 6.50 -2.74 20.94
N ASN A 243 6.71 -1.61 21.62
CA ASN A 243 7.53 -0.48 21.17
C ASN A 243 8.53 -0.09 22.28
N ARG A 244 9.17 1.08 22.17
CA ARG A 244 10.05 1.69 23.17
C ARG A 244 9.47 3.01 23.72
N LEU A 245 8.14 3.11 23.78
CA LEU A 245 7.45 4.30 24.28
C LEU A 245 7.73 4.49 25.77
N SER A 246 7.75 5.74 26.21
CA SER A 246 8.12 6.13 27.57
C SER A 246 7.25 7.25 28.12
N GLY A 247 7.27 7.40 29.45
CA GLY A 247 6.48 8.43 30.15
C GLY A 247 5.04 8.00 30.42
N PRO A 248 4.22 8.92 30.97
CA PRO A 248 2.86 8.58 31.38
C PRO A 248 1.94 8.38 30.18
N ILE A 249 0.99 7.45 30.29
CA ILE A 249 -0.14 7.39 29.37
C ILE A 249 -0.96 8.70 29.53
N PRO A 250 -1.16 9.50 28.47
CA PRO A 250 -1.86 10.78 28.58
C PRO A 250 -3.28 10.61 29.10
N PHE A 251 -3.70 11.44 30.06
CA PHE A 251 -5.04 11.36 30.64
C PHE A 251 -6.14 11.64 29.60
N GLU A 252 -5.80 12.36 28.53
CA GLU A 252 -6.68 12.76 27.43
C GLU A 252 -7.31 11.57 26.71
N ILE A 253 -6.68 10.40 26.71
CA ILE A 253 -7.25 9.18 26.14
C ILE A 253 -8.61 8.79 26.77
N LYS A 254 -8.86 9.15 28.04
CA LYS A 254 -10.18 8.98 28.69
C LYS A 254 -11.29 9.80 28.02
N LYS A 255 -10.93 10.80 27.21
CA LYS A 255 -11.87 11.65 26.46
C LYS A 255 -12.27 11.03 25.11
N LEU A 256 -11.63 9.95 24.67
CA LEU A 256 -11.99 9.24 23.45
C LEU A 256 -13.26 8.41 23.68
N ARG A 257 -14.38 8.90 23.18
CA ARG A 257 -15.71 8.30 23.43
C ARG A 257 -16.00 7.07 22.60
N HIS A 258 -15.25 6.87 21.53
CA HIS A 258 -15.40 5.76 20.61
C HIS A 258 -14.33 4.67 20.79
N LEU A 259 -13.41 4.84 21.75
CA LEU A 259 -12.32 3.88 21.96
C LEU A 259 -12.88 2.55 22.46
N GLU A 260 -12.69 1.51 21.65
CA GLU A 260 -13.13 0.14 21.91
C GLU A 260 -11.95 -0.73 22.43
N SER A 261 -10.73 -0.48 21.94
CA SER A 261 -9.54 -1.23 22.35
C SER A 261 -8.30 -0.33 22.34
N CYS A 262 -7.48 -0.46 23.39
CA CYS A 262 -6.15 0.14 23.43
C CYS A 262 -5.14 -0.81 24.06
N GLU A 263 -4.01 -1.03 23.37
CA GLU A 263 -2.96 -1.95 23.82
C GLU A 263 -1.61 -1.24 23.93
N PHE A 264 -1.02 -1.28 25.13
CA PHE A 264 0.26 -0.63 25.43
C PHE A 264 1.35 -1.61 25.89
N ARG A 265 1.02 -2.90 26.03
CA ARG A 265 1.91 -3.93 26.61
C ARG A 265 3.26 -3.96 25.89
N GLY A 266 4.35 -4.25 26.59
CA GLY A 266 5.67 -4.37 25.95
C GLY A 266 6.29 -3.02 25.59
N ASN A 267 5.91 -1.95 26.28
CA ASN A 267 6.64 -0.68 26.36
C ASN A 267 7.15 -0.52 27.80
N PRO A 268 8.41 -0.89 28.11
CA PRO A 268 8.87 -1.02 29.49
C PRO A 268 8.97 0.30 30.26
N GLU A 269 9.09 1.43 29.56
CA GLU A 269 9.21 2.75 30.16
C GLU A 269 7.88 3.53 30.20
N LEU A 270 6.78 2.94 29.72
CA LEU A 270 5.45 3.54 29.87
C LEU A 270 4.99 3.39 31.32
N THR A 271 4.60 4.51 31.92
CA THR A 271 4.01 4.54 33.26
C THR A 271 2.50 4.70 33.15
N MET A 272 1.77 3.87 33.91
CA MET A 272 0.33 3.99 34.09
C MET A 272 0.06 4.68 35.42
N ASP A 273 -0.76 5.73 35.39
CA ASP A 273 -1.35 6.23 36.63
C ASP A 273 -2.44 5.25 37.09
N PHE A 274 -2.50 4.94 38.39
CA PHE A 274 -3.30 3.82 38.93
C PHE A 274 -4.82 3.99 38.73
N GLU A 275 -5.30 5.17 38.33
CA GLU A 275 -6.71 5.44 38.02
C GLU A 275 -7.16 5.04 36.61
N PHE A 276 -6.34 4.32 35.85
CA PHE A 276 -6.58 4.06 34.43
C PHE A 276 -7.35 2.76 34.13
N PHE A 277 -7.62 1.94 35.15
CA PHE A 277 -8.13 0.58 34.99
C PHE A 277 -9.66 0.49 34.77
N VAL A 278 -10.21 1.09 33.71
CA VAL A 278 -11.49 0.67 33.09
C VAL A 278 -11.52 1.08 31.61
N ILE A 279 -10.73 0.41 30.76
CA ILE A 279 -11.04 0.31 29.33
C ILE A 279 -10.94 -1.19 29.00
N GLN A 280 -12.12 -1.81 28.93
CA GLN A 280 -12.44 -3.21 28.57
C GLN A 280 -11.28 -4.21 28.44
N LEU A 281 -10.90 -4.82 29.57
CA LEU A 281 -10.24 -6.13 29.62
C LEU A 281 -11.31 -7.24 29.73
N GLU A 282 -12.09 -7.45 28.67
CA GLU A 282 -12.87 -8.69 28.50
C GLU A 282 -12.41 -9.50 27.27
N GLY A 283 -11.25 -9.16 26.69
CA GLY A 283 -10.75 -9.80 25.46
C GLY A 283 -9.78 -10.97 25.65
N ASP A 284 -8.79 -10.87 26.57
CA ASP A 284 -7.70 -11.85 26.67
C ASP A 284 -7.33 -12.15 28.13
N VAL A 285 -8.19 -12.90 28.82
CA VAL A 285 -7.85 -13.54 30.11
C VAL A 285 -7.39 -14.99 29.94
N ASP A 286 -7.28 -15.48 28.70
CA ASP A 286 -6.74 -16.81 28.42
C ASP A 286 -5.27 -16.71 27.98
N GLU A 287 -4.37 -16.55 28.95
CA GLU A 287 -2.99 -17.08 28.98
C GLU A 287 -2.24 -16.45 30.18
N LEU A 288 -2.61 -16.90 31.38
CA LEU A 288 -1.82 -16.81 32.60
C LEU A 288 -1.55 -18.24 33.10
N GLU A 289 -0.52 -18.87 32.55
CA GLU A 289 0.36 -19.83 33.25
C GLU A 289 1.82 -19.58 32.87
#